data_AF-A0A239PZ87-F1
#
_entry.id   AF-A0A239PZ87-F1
#
_cell.length_a   1.000
_cell.length_b   1.000
_cell.length_c   1.000
_cell.angle_alpha   90.00
_cell.angle_beta   90.00
_cell.angle_gamma   90.00
#
_symmetry.space_group_name_H-M   'P 1'
#
loop_
_entity.id
_entity.type
_entity.pdbx_description
1 polymer ?
#
loop_
_entity_poly.entity_id
_entity_poly.type
_entity_poly.pdbx_seq_one_letter_code
_entity_poly.pdbx_strand_id
1 'polypeptide(L)'
;MNEMGGGEEFSAFMKRLQLRVGGNAFQAWMSDLRLESRTPDAVTFSTASKAKCDVLVQRFIQQLQDAWRDAVAPVRRIDVVTREMLSASAARVDALGPAAAAGGSARAYASAPAASRRAYSTAPATNARRGAAALAELVSPLDARCTFERFAVDPSNELAYAAARQLVNPNGVREIVYIYGPSGVGKTHLLHAIGNEWAATRNAEGCAYLTYSNLKNGCVNAIFSNAMLALQQALLAQGVVLIDDVHLLASSVRTQMEILNLVNASLAAGRRLVLAGELAPARLVERGISPRLADRLKGGLCVAMSPGGEALRFDVLKKRLDGAPERCAISDEALAFIARHFPQSMREAIGALNQLLLVFGRQEVTVDAAMAAEALRAHLRDCRREYTLDDAAEASAKAFGITLADLKGRAQHQKYVRARHAFVFVGREVLKESFPRIAAVLGRDHSTAMNGYQRALALIVRDKKFQDGVEAVKAALGA
;
A
#
# COMPACT_ATOMS: atom_id res chain seq x y z
N MET A 1 -18.53 25.85 -8.76
CA MET A 1 -19.27 26.70 -7.79
C MET A 1 -18.88 26.29 -6.38
N ASN A 2 -17.93 26.99 -5.75
CA ASN A 2 -17.68 26.96 -4.30
C ASN A 2 -16.78 28.14 -3.88
N GLU A 3 -16.95 29.33 -4.49
CA GLU A 3 -16.05 30.47 -4.29
C GLU A 3 -16.44 31.40 -3.13
N MET A 4 -17.64 31.29 -2.55
CA MET A 4 -18.11 32.25 -1.53
C MET A 4 -17.73 31.92 -0.08
N GLY A 5 -17.20 30.73 0.23
CA GLY A 5 -16.84 30.35 1.61
C GLY A 5 -15.35 30.48 1.97
N GLY A 6 -14.44 30.46 0.99
CA GLY A 6 -12.99 30.42 1.24
C GLY A 6 -12.38 31.77 1.67
N GLY A 7 -13.01 32.89 1.33
CA GLY A 7 -12.47 34.23 1.58
C GLY A 7 -12.52 34.66 3.05
N GLU A 8 -13.63 34.41 3.74
CA GLU A 8 -13.80 34.78 5.15
C GLU A 8 -12.92 33.94 6.08
N GLU A 9 -12.86 32.63 5.85
CA GLU A 9 -12.01 31.69 6.58
C GLU A 9 -10.52 32.01 6.41
N PHE A 10 -10.11 32.32 5.17
CA PHE A 10 -8.73 32.70 4.90
C PHE A 10 -8.37 34.04 5.57
N SER A 11 -9.30 35.00 5.63
CA SER A 11 -9.08 36.25 6.36
C SER A 11 -8.97 36.02 7.87
N ALA A 12 -9.81 35.16 8.44
CA ALA A 12 -9.76 34.79 9.86
C ALA A 12 -8.42 34.09 10.20
N PHE A 13 -8.00 33.15 9.35
CA PHE A 13 -6.70 32.49 9.44
C PHE A 13 -5.54 33.49 9.40
N MET A 14 -5.52 34.40 8.43
CA MET A 14 -4.43 35.38 8.28
C MET A 14 -4.31 36.30 9.50
N LYS A 15 -5.44 36.73 10.08
CA LYS A 15 -5.46 37.51 11.34
C LYS A 15 -4.88 36.71 12.50
N ARG A 16 -5.27 35.43 12.63
CA ARG A 16 -4.80 34.56 13.72
C ARG A 16 -3.32 34.23 13.58
N LEU A 17 -2.87 34.02 12.36
CA LEU A 17 -1.47 33.78 12.03
C LEU A 17 -0.63 35.04 12.35
N GLN A 18 -1.08 36.23 11.97
CA GLN A 18 -0.37 37.48 12.27
C GLN A 18 -0.18 37.71 13.78
N LEU A 19 -1.20 37.41 14.59
CA LEU A 19 -1.11 37.49 16.06
C LEU A 19 -0.11 36.49 16.65
N ARG A 20 0.01 35.30 16.06
CA ARG A 20 0.83 34.20 16.59
C ARG A 20 2.31 34.33 16.21
N VAL A 21 2.61 34.77 14.99
CA VAL A 21 3.99 34.85 14.48
C VAL A 21 4.59 36.26 14.65
N GLY A 22 3.76 37.26 14.91
CA GLY A 22 4.16 38.66 15.06
C GLY A 22 4.27 39.38 13.71
N GLY A 23 4.01 40.70 13.72
CA GLY A 23 3.86 41.51 12.51
C GLY A 23 5.07 41.50 11.57
N ASN A 24 6.29 41.54 12.10
CA ASN A 24 7.52 41.57 11.28
C ASN A 24 7.78 40.24 10.57
N ALA A 25 7.60 39.11 11.25
CA ALA A 25 7.77 37.79 10.64
C ALA A 25 6.65 37.47 9.64
N PHE A 26 5.42 37.90 9.95
CA PHE A 26 4.28 37.75 9.05
C PHE A 26 4.48 38.53 7.74
N GLN A 27 4.90 39.79 7.82
CA GLN A 27 5.14 40.61 6.62
C GLN A 27 6.29 40.06 5.76
N ALA A 28 7.35 39.57 6.39
CA ALA A 28 8.51 39.03 5.67
C ALA A 28 8.21 37.70 4.94
N TRP A 29 7.46 36.79 5.57
CA TRP A 29 7.36 35.40 5.11
C TRP A 29 5.96 34.96 4.67
N MET A 30 4.90 35.64 5.10
CA MET A 30 3.51 35.16 5.01
C MET A 30 2.58 36.14 4.30
N SER A 31 3.05 37.35 3.96
CA SER A 31 2.27 38.40 3.28
C SER A 31 1.73 37.98 1.91
N ASP A 32 2.39 37.02 1.26
CA ASP A 32 2.02 36.50 -0.05
C ASP A 32 1.42 35.09 -0.01
N LEU A 33 0.99 34.59 1.15
CA LEU A 33 0.24 33.34 1.21
C LEU A 33 -1.07 33.47 0.45
N ARG A 34 -1.45 32.44 -0.31
CA ARG A 34 -2.80 32.28 -0.88
C ARG A 34 -3.33 30.90 -0.58
N LEU A 35 -4.63 30.82 -0.30
CA LEU A 35 -5.33 29.54 -0.19
C LEU A 35 -5.65 29.01 -1.60
N GLU A 36 -5.10 27.84 -1.93
CA GLU A 36 -5.28 27.22 -3.27
C GLU A 36 -6.35 26.13 -3.24
N SER A 37 -6.37 25.33 -2.18
CA SER A 37 -7.40 24.30 -2.01
C SER A 37 -7.60 23.95 -0.55
N ARG A 38 -8.84 23.61 -0.20
CA ARG A 38 -9.24 23.09 1.10
C ARG A 38 -9.98 21.78 0.91
N THR A 39 -9.62 20.77 1.69
CA THR A 39 -10.38 19.54 1.90
C THR A 39 -10.64 19.36 3.40
N PRO A 40 -11.51 18.43 3.81
CA PRO A 40 -11.72 18.13 5.23
C PRO A 40 -10.43 17.70 5.96
N ASP A 41 -9.45 17.14 5.24
CA ASP A 41 -8.21 16.59 5.82
C ASP A 41 -6.97 17.48 5.60
N ALA A 42 -6.92 18.30 4.54
CA ALA A 42 -5.72 19.04 4.18
C ALA A 42 -6.03 20.41 3.56
N VAL A 43 -5.09 21.35 3.77
CA VAL A 43 -5.15 22.71 3.22
C VAL A 43 -3.86 22.98 2.48
N THR A 44 -3.97 23.49 1.25
CA THR A 44 -2.81 23.84 0.43
C THR A 44 -2.72 25.35 0.26
N PHE A 45 -1.58 25.91 0.63
CA PHE A 45 -1.23 27.30 0.39
C PHE A 45 -0.18 27.44 -0.70
N SER A 46 -0.23 28.55 -1.43
CA SER A 46 0.85 28.94 -2.33
C SER A 46 1.57 30.20 -1.86
N THR A 47 2.86 30.29 -2.18
CA THR A 47 3.71 31.49 -2.05
C THR A 47 4.41 31.81 -3.37
N ALA A 48 4.79 33.06 -3.57
CA ALA A 48 5.47 33.52 -4.78
C ALA A 48 6.94 33.07 -4.85
N SER A 49 7.60 32.74 -3.74
CA SER A 49 9.04 32.44 -3.71
C SER A 49 9.36 31.08 -3.09
N LYS A 50 10.30 30.36 -3.70
CA LYS A 50 10.83 29.09 -3.18
C LYS A 50 11.49 29.27 -1.82
N ALA A 51 12.24 30.34 -1.61
CA ALA A 51 12.89 30.63 -0.33
C ALA A 51 11.84 30.83 0.78
N LYS A 52 10.72 31.48 0.47
CA LYS A 52 9.60 31.61 1.41
C LYS A 52 8.93 30.27 1.67
N CYS A 53 8.72 29.46 0.63
CA CYS A 53 8.15 28.12 0.75
C CYS A 53 8.97 27.24 1.69
N ASP A 54 10.30 27.20 1.50
CA ASP A 54 11.21 26.40 2.32
C ASP A 54 11.19 26.85 3.79
N VAL A 55 11.21 28.16 4.04
CA VAL A 55 11.12 28.72 5.40
C VAL A 55 9.77 28.44 6.05
N LEU A 56 8.66 28.55 5.30
CA LEU A 56 7.33 28.28 5.81
C LEU A 56 7.17 26.80 6.21
N VAL A 57 7.66 25.88 5.38
CA VAL A 57 7.61 24.44 5.64
C VAL A 57 8.54 24.04 6.78
N GLN A 58 9.77 24.57 6.83
CA GLN A 58 10.76 24.16 7.84
C GLN A 58 10.55 24.79 9.20
N ARG A 59 10.11 26.07 9.24
CA ARG A 59 10.11 26.86 10.49
C ARG A 59 8.72 27.18 11.00
N PHE A 60 7.74 27.33 10.11
CA PHE A 60 6.43 27.89 10.47
C PHE A 60 5.25 26.93 10.30
N ILE A 61 5.50 25.67 9.93
CA ILE A 61 4.43 24.72 9.61
C ILE A 61 3.51 24.42 10.80
N GLN A 62 4.05 24.36 12.02
CA GLN A 62 3.26 24.16 13.24
C GLN A 62 2.39 25.39 13.55
N GLN A 63 2.93 26.58 13.36
CA GLN A 63 2.22 27.84 13.57
C GLN A 63 1.09 28.01 12.52
N LEU A 64 1.31 27.57 11.28
CA LEU A 64 0.28 27.51 10.24
C LEU A 64 -0.83 26.52 10.65
N GLN A 65 -0.47 25.31 11.10
CA GLN A 65 -1.42 24.27 11.52
C GLN A 65 -2.28 24.74 12.69
N ASP A 66 -1.68 25.34 13.70
CA ASP A 66 -2.39 25.84 14.85
C ASP A 66 -3.26 27.06 14.52
N ALA A 67 -2.75 28.01 13.72
CA ALA A 67 -3.53 29.17 13.32
C ALA A 67 -4.76 28.78 12.48
N TRP A 68 -4.64 27.76 11.63
CA TRP A 68 -5.77 27.25 10.86
C TRP A 68 -6.78 26.51 11.74
N ARG A 69 -6.29 25.69 12.67
CA ARG A 69 -7.13 24.98 13.66
C ARG A 69 -7.96 25.95 14.50
N ASP A 70 -7.31 27.02 14.97
CA ASP A 70 -7.93 28.05 15.81
C ASP A 70 -8.94 28.91 15.05
N ALA A 71 -8.76 29.11 13.74
CA ALA A 71 -9.57 30.02 12.94
C ALA A 71 -10.70 29.35 12.15
N VAL A 72 -10.55 28.08 11.76
CA VAL A 72 -11.46 27.41 10.82
C VAL A 72 -11.90 26.05 11.35
N ALA A 73 -11.02 25.06 11.30
CA ALA A 73 -11.28 23.69 11.74
C ALA A 73 -9.96 22.91 11.83
N PRO A 74 -9.88 21.88 12.69
CA PRO A 74 -8.72 20.99 12.70
C PRO A 74 -8.58 20.28 11.35
N VAL A 75 -7.38 20.33 10.80
CA VAL A 75 -6.98 19.62 9.58
C VAL A 75 -5.77 18.75 9.90
N ARG A 76 -5.67 17.58 9.25
CA ARG A 76 -4.57 16.64 9.49
C ARG A 76 -3.23 17.17 8.99
N ARG A 77 -3.20 17.94 7.90
CA ARG A 77 -1.98 18.61 7.45
C ARG A 77 -2.22 19.91 6.68
N ILE A 78 -1.15 20.70 6.57
CA ILE A 78 -1.07 21.89 5.75
C ILE A 78 0.11 21.71 4.80
N ASP A 79 -0.10 21.99 3.52
CA ASP A 79 0.91 21.92 2.48
C ASP A 79 1.19 23.35 1.97
N VAL A 80 2.46 23.68 1.75
CA VAL A 80 2.88 24.96 1.16
C VAL A 80 3.67 24.68 -0.12
N VAL A 81 3.26 25.28 -1.23
CA VAL A 81 3.88 25.11 -2.56
C VAL A 81 4.16 26.47 -3.19
N THR A 82 4.98 26.54 -4.25
CA THR A 82 5.16 27.81 -4.99
C THR A 82 4.11 27.98 -6.08
N ARG A 83 3.69 29.23 -6.33
CA ARG A 83 2.75 29.57 -7.41
C ARG A 83 3.29 29.14 -8.78
N GLU A 84 4.59 29.33 -9.00
CA GLU A 84 5.29 28.90 -10.21
C GLU A 84 5.23 27.38 -10.39
N MET A 85 5.30 26.59 -9.31
CA MET A 85 5.15 25.14 -9.43
C MET A 85 3.74 24.72 -9.81
N LEU A 86 2.71 25.41 -9.31
CA LEU A 86 1.31 25.15 -9.68
C LEU A 86 1.04 25.50 -11.13
N SER A 87 1.49 26.68 -11.59
CA SER A 87 1.32 27.12 -12.98
C SER A 87 2.16 26.30 -13.96
N ALA A 88 3.42 25.97 -13.62
CA ALA A 88 4.27 25.13 -14.45
C ALA A 88 3.75 23.69 -14.53
N SER A 89 3.15 23.16 -13.46
CA SER A 89 2.52 21.83 -13.50
C SER A 89 1.27 21.83 -14.38
N ALA A 90 0.42 22.86 -14.29
CA ALA A 90 -0.76 23.01 -15.14
C ALA A 90 -0.39 23.16 -16.63
N ALA A 91 0.58 24.04 -16.94
CA ALA A 91 1.05 24.25 -18.31
C ALA A 91 1.72 23.01 -18.92
N ARG A 92 2.38 22.17 -18.10
CA ARG A 92 2.92 20.87 -18.54
C ARG A 92 1.81 19.90 -18.92
N VAL A 93 0.72 19.85 -18.15
CA VAL A 93 -0.43 18.98 -18.48
C VAL A 93 -1.06 19.38 -19.80
N ASP A 94 -1.22 20.68 -20.07
CA ASP A 94 -1.73 21.18 -21.36
C ASP A 94 -0.77 20.84 -22.52
N ALA A 95 0.54 20.90 -22.29
CA ALA A 95 1.55 20.52 -23.28
C ALA A 95 1.65 19.00 -23.53
N LEU A 96 1.07 18.16 -22.65
CA LEU A 96 1.03 16.69 -22.75
C LEU A 96 -0.30 16.17 -23.34
N GLY A 97 -1.28 17.05 -23.61
CA GLY A 97 -2.52 16.67 -24.30
C GLY A 97 -2.27 16.13 -25.72
N PRO A 98 -3.20 15.33 -26.28
CA PRO A 98 -2.89 14.47 -27.41
C PRO A 98 -2.51 15.25 -28.67
N ALA A 99 -1.27 15.07 -29.13
CA ALA A 99 -0.88 15.27 -30.51
C ALA A 99 -1.39 14.07 -31.33
N ALA A 100 -2.44 14.30 -32.11
CA ALA A 100 -3.00 13.46 -33.17
C ALA A 100 -2.34 12.08 -33.41
N ALA A 101 -2.90 11.04 -32.80
CA ALA A 101 -2.82 9.69 -33.35
C ALA A 101 -3.83 9.60 -34.51
N ALA A 102 -3.32 9.44 -35.73
CA ALA A 102 -4.13 9.12 -36.89
C ALA A 102 -4.63 7.66 -36.80
N GLY A 103 -5.94 7.48 -36.95
CA GLY A 103 -6.58 6.22 -37.36
C GLY A 103 -7.16 5.36 -36.24
N GLY A 104 -8.49 5.33 -36.13
CA GLY A 104 -9.22 4.30 -35.39
C GLY A 104 -10.42 4.83 -34.61
N SER A 105 -11.63 4.50 -35.06
CA SER A 105 -12.92 5.02 -34.61
C SER A 105 -13.28 4.74 -33.14
N ALA A 106 -13.75 5.77 -32.42
CA ALA A 106 -14.76 5.61 -31.36
C ALA A 106 -15.51 6.94 -31.12
N ARG A 107 -16.79 6.80 -30.74
CA ARG A 107 -17.88 7.78 -30.79
C ARG A 107 -17.78 8.94 -29.77
N ALA A 108 -18.11 10.12 -30.29
CA ALA A 108 -18.95 11.20 -29.76
C ALA A 108 -18.98 11.49 -28.24
N TYR A 109 -18.38 12.62 -27.85
CA TYR A 109 -18.97 13.59 -26.93
C TYR A 109 -18.70 15.03 -27.43
N ALA A 110 -19.60 15.94 -27.06
CA ALA A 110 -20.00 17.19 -27.70
C ALA A 110 -18.97 18.35 -27.81
N SER A 111 -19.15 19.08 -28.91
CA SER A 111 -18.79 20.45 -29.35
C SER A 111 -18.23 21.52 -28.37
N ALA A 112 -17.15 22.19 -28.81
CA ALA A 112 -16.87 23.65 -28.67
C ALA A 112 -15.72 24.06 -29.64
N PRO A 113 -15.54 25.36 -30.01
CA PRO A 113 -15.29 25.79 -31.38
C PRO A 113 -13.83 25.78 -31.87
N ALA A 114 -13.72 25.77 -33.20
CA ALA A 114 -12.49 25.82 -33.98
C ALA A 114 -11.75 27.17 -33.83
N ALA A 115 -10.46 27.11 -33.47
CA ALA A 115 -9.53 28.22 -33.63
C ALA A 115 -8.19 27.71 -34.17
N SER A 116 -7.89 28.13 -35.40
CA SER A 116 -6.59 28.20 -36.09
C SER A 116 -5.50 27.17 -35.75
N ARG A 117 -5.32 26.21 -36.66
CA ARG A 117 -4.09 25.41 -36.79
C ARG A 117 -2.90 26.33 -37.08
N ARG A 118 -1.98 26.48 -36.13
CA ARG A 118 -0.58 26.83 -36.42
C ARG A 118 0.25 25.56 -36.35
N ALA A 119 0.94 25.26 -37.44
CA ALA A 119 1.85 24.14 -37.57
C ALA A 119 2.94 24.23 -36.49
N TYR A 120 3.06 23.19 -35.67
CA TYR A 120 4.22 23.03 -34.78
C TYR A 120 5.39 22.52 -35.61
N SER A 121 6.31 23.44 -35.85
CA SER A 121 7.70 23.18 -36.22
C SER A 121 8.35 22.28 -35.16
N THR A 122 9.19 21.37 -35.66
CA THR A 122 9.99 20.35 -34.96
C THR A 122 10.64 20.82 -33.66
N ALA A 123 10.33 20.17 -32.53
CA ALA A 123 11.14 20.28 -31.31
C ALA A 123 12.54 19.65 -31.54
N PRO A 124 13.62 20.22 -30.97
CA PRO A 124 14.99 19.81 -31.30
C PRO A 124 15.34 18.43 -30.71
N ALA A 125 16.09 17.63 -31.47
CA ALA A 125 16.52 16.25 -31.15
C ALA A 125 17.27 16.09 -29.81
N THR A 126 17.71 17.20 -29.19
CA THR A 126 18.36 17.24 -27.88
C THR A 126 17.41 16.91 -26.72
N ASN A 127 16.11 17.21 -26.83
CA ASN A 127 15.15 16.96 -25.75
C ASN A 127 14.74 15.47 -25.69
N ALA A 128 14.61 14.81 -26.84
CA ALA A 128 14.28 13.38 -26.92
C ALA A 128 15.40 12.49 -26.35
N ARG A 129 16.67 12.80 -26.63
CA ARG A 129 17.82 12.07 -26.07
C ARG A 129 17.91 12.21 -24.54
N ARG A 130 17.62 13.39 -23.99
CA ARG A 130 17.57 13.61 -22.53
C ARG A 130 16.43 12.82 -21.88
N GLY A 131 15.25 12.77 -22.51
CA GLY A 131 14.12 11.97 -22.03
C GLY A 131 14.41 10.46 -22.02
N ALA A 132 15.04 9.94 -23.08
CA ALA A 132 15.42 8.53 -23.15
C ALA A 132 16.47 8.14 -22.09
N ALA A 133 17.48 8.98 -21.88
CA ALA A 133 18.48 8.75 -20.82
C ALA A 133 17.86 8.80 -19.41
N ALA A 134 17.00 9.79 -19.14
CA ALA A 134 16.29 9.89 -17.87
C ALA A 134 15.33 8.72 -17.65
N LEU A 135 14.68 8.21 -18.70
CA LEU A 135 13.84 7.02 -18.61
C LEU A 135 14.67 5.76 -18.33
N ALA A 136 15.83 5.59 -18.96
CA ALA A 136 16.70 4.44 -18.72
C ALA A 136 17.18 4.38 -17.26
N GLU A 137 17.44 5.52 -16.63
CA GLU A 137 17.76 5.59 -15.19
C GLU A 137 16.54 5.36 -14.29
N LEU A 138 15.32 5.59 -14.80
CA LEU A 138 14.07 5.45 -14.07
C LEU A 138 13.53 4.01 -14.10
N VAL A 139 13.67 3.31 -15.22
CA VAL A 139 13.07 1.98 -15.41
C VAL A 139 13.88 0.91 -14.69
N SER A 140 13.20 0.11 -13.87
CA SER A 140 13.76 -1.09 -13.27
C SER A 140 13.65 -2.26 -14.25
N PRO A 141 14.65 -3.17 -14.32
CA PRO A 141 14.55 -4.36 -15.14
C PRO A 141 13.40 -5.26 -14.67
N LEU A 142 12.76 -5.95 -15.61
CA LEU A 142 11.74 -6.94 -15.31
C LEU A 142 12.39 -8.24 -14.80
N ASP A 143 11.84 -8.84 -13.75
CA ASP A 143 12.27 -10.17 -13.31
C ASP A 143 11.68 -11.23 -14.25
N ALA A 144 12.53 -11.85 -15.08
CA ALA A 144 12.14 -12.88 -16.04
C ALA A 144 11.54 -14.14 -15.40
N ARG A 145 11.72 -14.34 -14.08
CA ARG A 145 11.12 -15.47 -13.35
C ARG A 145 9.64 -15.25 -13.05
N CYS A 146 9.18 -14.01 -13.03
CA CYS A 146 7.80 -13.65 -12.75
C CYS A 146 6.98 -13.60 -14.04
N THR A 147 6.44 -14.75 -14.45
CA THR A 147 5.56 -14.88 -15.63
C THR A 147 4.14 -15.30 -15.23
N PHE A 148 3.20 -15.26 -16.17
CA PHE A 148 1.82 -15.70 -15.92
C PHE A 148 1.74 -17.20 -15.66
N GLU A 149 2.58 -18.01 -16.30
CA GLU A 149 2.66 -19.46 -16.15
C GLU A 149 3.09 -19.83 -14.73
N ARG A 150 4.06 -19.08 -14.19
CA ARG A 150 4.58 -19.26 -12.83
C ARG A 150 3.70 -18.64 -11.74
N PHE A 151 2.65 -17.92 -12.10
CA PHE A 151 1.69 -17.37 -11.13
C PHE A 151 0.66 -18.44 -10.74
N ALA A 152 0.50 -18.75 -9.45
CA ALA A 152 -0.55 -19.65 -8.98
C ALA A 152 -1.86 -18.87 -8.75
N VAL A 153 -2.98 -19.43 -9.21
CA VAL A 153 -4.28 -18.76 -9.19
C VAL A 153 -5.22 -19.49 -8.25
N ASP A 154 -5.92 -18.73 -7.41
CA ASP A 154 -7.02 -19.21 -6.57
C ASP A 154 -8.10 -18.11 -6.43
N PRO A 155 -9.23 -18.37 -5.76
CA PRO A 155 -10.28 -17.37 -5.58
C PRO A 155 -9.82 -16.06 -4.91
N SER A 156 -8.70 -16.06 -4.18
CA SER A 156 -8.17 -14.87 -3.50
C SER A 156 -7.50 -13.87 -4.46
N ASN A 157 -7.12 -14.31 -5.66
CA ASN A 157 -6.37 -13.53 -6.64
C ASN A 157 -6.86 -13.66 -8.10
N GLU A 158 -7.84 -14.52 -8.38
CA GLU A 158 -8.36 -14.82 -9.72
C GLU A 158 -8.79 -13.58 -10.50
N LEU A 159 -9.50 -12.64 -9.85
CA LEU A 159 -9.94 -11.41 -10.50
C LEU A 159 -8.76 -10.52 -10.92
N ALA A 160 -7.70 -10.47 -10.11
CA ALA A 160 -6.50 -9.69 -10.41
C ALA A 160 -5.71 -10.33 -11.56
N TYR A 161 -5.62 -11.66 -11.56
CA TYR A 161 -5.03 -12.42 -12.66
C TYR A 161 -5.80 -12.22 -13.97
N ALA A 162 -7.13 -12.31 -13.95
CA ALA A 162 -7.97 -12.09 -15.13
C ALA A 162 -7.83 -10.65 -15.67
N ALA A 163 -7.80 -9.65 -14.78
CA ALA A 163 -7.56 -8.26 -15.15
C ALA A 163 -6.18 -8.07 -15.82
N ALA A 164 -5.14 -8.70 -15.25
CA ALA A 164 -3.79 -8.67 -15.82
C ALA A 164 -3.73 -9.33 -17.21
N ARG A 165 -4.39 -10.49 -17.40
CA ARG A 165 -4.50 -11.17 -18.71
C ARG A 165 -5.26 -10.36 -19.74
N GLN A 166 -6.32 -9.64 -19.34
CA GLN A 166 -7.04 -8.74 -20.25
C GLN A 166 -6.18 -7.56 -20.70
N LEU A 167 -5.25 -7.09 -19.86
CA LEU A 167 -4.43 -5.92 -20.17
C LEU A 167 -3.39 -6.19 -21.26
N VAL A 168 -2.81 -7.38 -21.26
CA VAL A 168 -1.84 -7.83 -22.28
C VAL A 168 -2.51 -8.32 -23.57
N ASN A 169 -3.84 -8.53 -23.55
CA ASN A 169 -4.61 -8.91 -24.72
C ASN A 169 -4.68 -7.74 -25.73
N PRO A 170 -4.40 -7.97 -27.04
CA PRO A 170 -4.53 -6.94 -28.08
C PRO A 170 -5.86 -6.20 -28.12
N ASN A 171 -6.95 -6.91 -27.80
CA ASN A 171 -8.30 -6.37 -27.81
C ASN A 171 -8.72 -5.81 -26.45
N GLY A 172 -7.78 -5.71 -25.49
CA GLY A 172 -8.02 -5.19 -24.15
C GLY A 172 -8.34 -3.70 -24.16
N VAL A 173 -9.50 -3.34 -23.62
CA VAL A 173 -10.08 -1.97 -23.65
C VAL A 173 -9.66 -1.12 -22.43
N ARG A 174 -9.07 -1.71 -21.39
CA ARG A 174 -8.87 -1.01 -20.10
C ARG A 174 -7.56 -0.22 -20.06
N GLU A 175 -7.66 1.06 -19.68
CA GLU A 175 -6.54 2.01 -19.67
C GLU A 175 -5.86 2.12 -18.30
N ILE A 176 -6.59 2.00 -17.17
CA ILE A 176 -6.02 2.02 -15.82
C ILE A 176 -6.47 0.80 -15.01
N VAL A 177 -5.49 0.07 -14.46
CA VAL A 177 -5.73 -1.03 -13.50
C VAL A 177 -4.97 -0.75 -12.21
N TYR A 178 -5.68 -0.75 -11.08
CA TYR A 178 -5.09 -0.65 -9.75
C TYR A 178 -5.30 -1.96 -8.99
N ILE A 179 -4.19 -2.66 -8.71
CA ILE A 179 -4.17 -3.91 -7.95
C ILE A 179 -3.77 -3.60 -6.51
N TYR A 180 -4.60 -3.97 -5.54
CA TYR A 180 -4.29 -3.71 -4.14
C TYR A 180 -4.52 -4.90 -3.23
N GLY A 181 -3.76 -4.97 -2.13
CA GLY A 181 -3.86 -6.05 -1.16
C GLY A 181 -2.65 -6.09 -0.23
N PRO A 182 -2.67 -6.87 0.85
CA PRO A 182 -1.58 -6.91 1.81
C PRO A 182 -0.25 -7.38 1.18
N SER A 183 0.84 -7.23 1.92
CA SER A 183 2.15 -7.71 1.48
C SER A 183 2.13 -9.23 1.21
N GLY A 184 2.87 -9.67 0.19
CA GLY A 184 3.00 -11.09 -0.13
C GLY A 184 1.88 -11.73 -0.97
N VAL A 185 0.82 -11.00 -1.34
CA VAL A 185 -0.28 -11.58 -2.16
C VAL A 185 0.03 -11.73 -3.66
N GLY A 186 1.22 -11.34 -4.13
CA GLY A 186 1.64 -11.52 -5.52
C GLY A 186 1.46 -10.31 -6.44
N LYS A 187 1.21 -9.11 -5.90
CA LYS A 187 1.06 -7.86 -6.69
C LYS A 187 2.26 -7.58 -7.61
N THR A 188 3.46 -7.57 -7.05
CA THR A 188 4.72 -7.36 -7.79
C THR A 188 4.95 -8.45 -8.84
N HIS A 189 4.61 -9.72 -8.53
CA HIS A 189 4.69 -10.81 -9.51
C HIS A 189 3.78 -10.54 -10.70
N LEU A 190 2.52 -10.13 -10.47
CA LEU A 190 1.61 -9.78 -11.56
C LEU A 190 2.10 -8.61 -12.40
N LEU A 191 2.67 -7.56 -11.79
CA LEU A 191 3.29 -6.47 -12.56
C LEU A 191 4.40 -6.98 -13.47
N HIS A 192 5.33 -7.78 -12.95
CA HIS A 192 6.38 -8.36 -13.78
C HIS A 192 5.84 -9.30 -14.85
N ALA A 193 4.83 -10.11 -14.55
CA ALA A 193 4.20 -11.01 -15.53
C ALA A 193 3.56 -10.24 -16.69
N ILE A 194 2.86 -9.13 -16.39
CA ILE A 194 2.34 -8.21 -17.40
C ILE A 194 3.48 -7.66 -18.26
N GLY A 195 4.55 -7.16 -17.63
CA GLY A 195 5.68 -6.58 -18.35
C GLY A 195 6.41 -7.59 -19.24
N ASN A 196 6.64 -8.81 -18.75
CA ASN A 196 7.31 -9.87 -19.48
C ASN A 196 6.48 -10.33 -20.70
N GLU A 197 5.18 -10.58 -20.52
CA GLU A 197 4.28 -10.92 -21.62
C GLU A 197 4.18 -9.77 -22.65
N TRP A 198 4.13 -8.53 -22.16
CA TRP A 198 4.08 -7.34 -23.01
C TRP A 198 5.34 -7.22 -23.87
N ALA A 199 6.52 -7.35 -23.26
CA ALA A 199 7.79 -7.30 -23.98
C ALA A 199 7.91 -8.44 -25.00
N ALA A 200 7.46 -9.65 -24.65
CA ALA A 200 7.49 -10.82 -25.53
C ALA A 200 6.55 -10.67 -26.75
N THR A 201 5.37 -10.09 -26.56
CA THR A 201 4.35 -9.97 -27.62
C THR A 201 4.44 -8.67 -28.42
N ARG A 202 5.03 -7.61 -27.86
CA ARG A 202 5.01 -6.23 -28.39
C ARG A 202 6.34 -5.51 -28.21
N ASN A 203 7.40 -6.10 -28.73
CA ASN A 203 8.76 -5.57 -28.58
C ASN A 203 8.91 -4.10 -29.05
N ALA A 204 8.06 -3.62 -29.98
CA ALA A 204 8.10 -2.25 -30.48
C ALA A 204 7.36 -1.21 -29.62
N GLU A 205 6.46 -1.62 -28.72
CA GLU A 205 5.60 -0.67 -27.99
C GLU A 205 6.23 -0.18 -26.67
N GLY A 206 7.26 -0.86 -26.16
CA GLY A 206 7.95 -0.47 -24.92
C GLY A 206 7.15 -0.77 -23.64
N CYS A 207 7.88 -1.01 -22.55
CA CYS A 207 7.34 -1.28 -21.22
C CYS A 207 8.22 -0.61 -20.16
N ALA A 208 7.64 0.23 -19.31
CA ALA A 208 8.33 0.84 -18.18
C ALA A 208 7.84 0.27 -16.85
N TYR A 209 8.71 -0.42 -16.13
CA TYR A 209 8.48 -0.83 -14.74
C TYR A 209 9.17 0.13 -13.76
N LEU A 210 8.41 0.70 -12.84
CA LEU A 210 8.82 1.77 -11.96
C LEU A 210 8.58 1.38 -10.50
N THR A 211 9.64 1.36 -9.71
CA THR A 211 9.54 1.28 -8.26
C THR A 211 9.36 2.67 -7.66
N TYR A 212 8.85 2.75 -6.43
CA TYR A 212 8.77 4.01 -5.70
C TYR A 212 10.13 4.73 -5.62
N SER A 213 11.20 4.00 -5.29
CA SER A 213 12.55 4.55 -5.15
C SER A 213 13.05 5.17 -6.45
N ASN A 214 12.91 4.46 -7.57
CA ASN A 214 13.30 4.97 -8.87
C ASN A 214 12.48 6.19 -9.27
N LEU A 215 11.17 6.14 -9.04
CA LEU A 215 10.28 7.22 -9.41
C LEU A 215 10.57 8.48 -8.57
N LYS A 216 10.80 8.34 -7.26
CA LYS A 216 11.23 9.44 -6.40
C LYS A 216 12.54 10.05 -6.91
N ASN A 217 13.57 9.22 -7.10
CA ASN A 217 14.90 9.69 -7.51
C ASN A 217 14.89 10.32 -8.89
N GLY A 218 14.21 9.71 -9.86
CA GLY A 218 14.14 10.23 -11.21
C GLY A 218 13.28 11.48 -11.32
N CYS A 219 12.20 11.63 -10.55
CA CYS A 219 11.51 12.92 -10.45
C CYS A 219 12.47 13.99 -9.91
N VAL A 220 13.17 13.71 -8.81
CA VAL A 220 14.14 14.65 -8.23
C VAL A 220 15.21 15.05 -9.25
N ASN A 221 15.80 14.09 -9.97
CA ASN A 221 16.82 14.34 -10.99
C ASN A 221 16.28 15.12 -12.20
N ALA A 222 15.12 14.73 -12.72
CA ALA A 222 14.48 15.39 -13.86
C ALA A 222 14.03 16.82 -13.52
N ILE A 223 13.73 17.09 -12.26
CA ILE A 223 13.52 18.43 -11.73
C ILE A 223 14.83 19.25 -11.77
N PHE A 224 15.92 18.71 -11.23
CA PHE A 224 17.19 19.42 -11.16
C PHE A 224 17.78 19.70 -12.55
N SER A 225 17.50 18.80 -13.50
CA SER A 225 17.96 18.90 -14.89
C SER A 225 16.98 19.61 -15.84
N ASN A 226 15.86 20.15 -15.33
CA ASN A 226 14.78 20.73 -16.14
C ASN A 226 14.28 19.79 -17.28
N ALA A 227 14.30 18.49 -17.03
CA ALA A 227 13.98 17.43 -17.98
C ALA A 227 12.63 16.74 -17.68
N MET A 228 11.82 17.26 -16.74
CA MET A 228 10.54 16.64 -16.34
C MET A 228 9.58 16.42 -17.51
N LEU A 229 9.48 17.39 -18.42
CA LEU A 229 8.62 17.27 -19.60
C LEU A 229 9.12 16.17 -20.55
N ALA A 230 10.44 16.08 -20.75
CA ALA A 230 11.04 15.02 -21.56
C ALA A 230 10.87 13.63 -20.93
N LEU A 231 10.94 13.53 -19.59
CA LEU A 231 10.67 12.29 -18.86
C LEU A 231 9.20 11.86 -19.00
N GLN A 232 8.26 12.81 -18.88
CA GLN A 232 6.82 12.54 -19.08
C GLN A 232 6.54 12.07 -20.52
N GLN A 233 7.13 12.72 -21.52
CA GLN A 233 7.01 12.29 -22.91
C GLN A 233 7.60 10.88 -23.13
N ALA A 234 8.75 10.57 -22.53
CA ALA A 234 9.37 9.27 -22.63
C ALA A 234 8.52 8.15 -21.97
N LEU A 235 7.87 8.45 -20.85
CA LEU A 235 6.92 7.54 -20.20
C LEU A 235 5.65 7.33 -21.02
N LEU A 236 5.10 8.39 -21.63
CA LEU A 236 3.92 8.31 -22.50
C LEU A 236 4.20 7.62 -23.85
N ALA A 237 5.46 7.55 -24.25
CA ALA A 237 5.89 6.78 -25.41
C ALA A 237 5.84 5.26 -25.15
N GLN A 238 5.76 4.82 -23.89
CA GLN A 238 5.63 3.40 -23.54
C GLN A 238 4.18 2.93 -23.74
N GLY A 239 4.02 1.73 -24.28
CA GLY A 239 2.74 1.08 -24.48
C GLY A 239 2.08 0.69 -23.15
N VAL A 240 2.91 0.33 -22.16
CA VAL A 240 2.49 0.08 -20.79
C VAL A 240 3.45 0.70 -19.77
N VAL A 241 2.88 1.30 -18.72
CA VAL A 241 3.62 1.78 -17.55
C VAL A 241 3.13 1.02 -16.32
N LEU A 242 4.05 0.45 -15.56
CA LEU A 242 3.82 -0.36 -14.38
C LEU A 242 4.44 0.35 -13.17
N ILE A 243 3.63 0.67 -12.16
CA ILE A 243 4.08 1.39 -10.96
C ILE A 243 3.81 0.51 -9.73
N ASP A 244 4.87 0.13 -9.02
CA ASP A 244 4.75 -0.63 -7.77
C ASP A 244 4.72 0.28 -6.53
N ASP A 245 4.19 -0.25 -5.43
CA ASP A 245 4.17 0.36 -4.10
C ASP A 245 3.67 1.83 -4.03
N VAL A 246 2.54 2.12 -4.69
CA VAL A 246 1.90 3.46 -4.73
C VAL A 246 1.66 4.07 -3.34
N HIS A 247 1.46 3.24 -2.32
CA HIS A 247 1.27 3.69 -0.95
C HIS A 247 2.48 4.44 -0.36
N LEU A 248 3.71 4.21 -0.87
CA LEU A 248 4.92 4.90 -0.42
C LEU A 248 5.01 6.37 -0.87
N LEU A 249 4.21 6.75 -1.87
CA LEU A 249 4.14 8.11 -2.40
C LEU A 249 3.60 9.12 -1.39
N ALA A 250 2.94 8.66 -0.32
CA ALA A 250 2.42 9.47 0.77
C ALA A 250 3.45 10.49 1.31
N SER A 251 4.72 10.10 1.30
CA SER A 251 5.82 10.90 1.83
C SER A 251 6.31 12.05 0.91
N SER A 252 5.86 12.11 -0.35
CA SER A 252 6.32 13.12 -1.32
C SER A 252 5.16 13.72 -2.13
N VAL A 253 4.63 14.86 -1.67
CA VAL A 253 3.58 15.61 -2.37
C VAL A 253 3.98 15.94 -3.81
N ARG A 254 5.25 16.32 -4.00
CA ARG A 254 5.79 16.63 -5.32
C ARG A 254 5.73 15.44 -6.27
N THR A 255 6.15 14.27 -5.80
CA THR A 255 6.11 13.03 -6.58
C THR A 255 4.67 12.61 -6.87
N GLN A 256 3.75 12.79 -5.91
CA GLN A 256 2.31 12.55 -6.12
C GLN A 256 1.72 13.43 -7.23
N MET A 257 2.08 14.72 -7.28
CA MET A 257 1.62 15.62 -8.35
C MET A 257 2.11 15.16 -9.72
N GLU A 258 3.37 14.77 -9.85
CA GLU A 258 3.92 14.34 -11.13
C GLU A 258 3.34 13.00 -11.60
N ILE A 259 3.01 12.09 -10.68
CA ILE A 259 2.26 10.87 -11.00
C ILE A 259 0.83 11.20 -11.41
N LEU A 260 0.17 12.14 -10.73
CA LEU A 260 -1.17 12.56 -11.14
C LEU A 260 -1.16 13.13 -12.56
N ASN A 261 -0.14 13.90 -12.91
CA ASN A 261 0.06 14.42 -14.26
C ASN A 261 0.29 13.27 -15.25
N LEU A 262 1.14 12.30 -14.91
CA LEU A 262 1.38 11.10 -15.72
C LEU A 262 0.08 10.32 -15.94
N VAL A 263 -0.72 10.09 -14.90
CA VAL A 263 -2.02 9.39 -14.96
C VAL A 263 -2.96 10.13 -15.92
N ASN A 264 -3.10 11.44 -15.77
CA ASN A 264 -3.96 12.23 -16.64
C ASN A 264 -3.50 12.19 -18.10
N ALA A 265 -2.20 12.31 -18.35
CA ALA A 265 -1.64 12.27 -19.69
C ALA A 265 -1.74 10.87 -20.34
N SER A 266 -1.53 9.81 -19.55
CA SER A 266 -1.69 8.43 -20.04
C SER A 266 -3.13 8.15 -20.44
N LEU A 267 -4.11 8.61 -19.65
CA LEU A 267 -5.53 8.52 -20.01
C LEU A 267 -5.83 9.29 -21.30
N ALA A 268 -5.36 10.53 -21.42
CA ALA A 268 -5.59 11.35 -22.61
C ALA A 268 -4.96 10.73 -23.88
N ALA A 269 -3.87 9.97 -23.72
CA ALA A 269 -3.17 9.29 -24.80
C ALA A 269 -3.62 7.84 -25.03
N GLY A 270 -4.60 7.32 -24.29
CA GLY A 270 -5.05 5.93 -24.37
C GLY A 270 -3.96 4.90 -24.01
N ARG A 271 -2.98 5.30 -23.17
CA ARG A 271 -1.88 4.44 -22.74
C ARG A 271 -2.27 3.62 -21.52
N ARG A 272 -1.79 2.38 -21.45
CA ARG A 272 -2.10 1.45 -20.35
C ARG A 272 -1.23 1.74 -19.14
N LEU A 273 -1.86 1.91 -17.99
CA LEU A 273 -1.21 2.16 -16.71
C LEU A 273 -1.67 1.13 -15.68
N VAL A 274 -0.71 0.39 -15.13
CA VAL A 274 -0.96 -0.57 -14.05
C VAL A 274 -0.27 -0.08 -12.80
N LEU A 275 -1.02 -0.03 -11.71
CA LEU A 275 -0.53 0.42 -10.42
C LEU A 275 -0.75 -0.68 -9.39
N ALA A 276 0.22 -0.88 -8.49
CA ALA A 276 0.08 -1.78 -7.36
C ALA A 276 0.25 -1.03 -6.03
N GLY A 277 -0.49 -1.46 -5.00
CA GLY A 277 -0.38 -0.87 -3.67
C GLY A 277 -0.97 -1.75 -2.57
N GLU A 278 -0.83 -1.33 -1.32
CA GLU A 278 -1.34 -2.13 -0.19
C GLU A 278 -2.81 -1.87 0.14
N LEU A 279 -3.31 -0.69 -0.21
CA LEU A 279 -4.57 -0.17 0.31
C LEU A 279 -5.53 0.18 -0.82
N ALA A 280 -6.83 0.01 -0.56
CA ALA A 280 -7.86 0.52 -1.44
C ALA A 280 -7.75 2.06 -1.59
N PRO A 281 -8.20 2.64 -2.72
CA PRO A 281 -8.05 4.08 -2.97
C PRO A 281 -8.58 4.99 -1.87
N ALA A 282 -9.70 4.62 -1.21
CA ALA A 282 -10.23 5.39 -0.09
C ALA A 282 -9.25 5.44 1.11
N ARG A 283 -8.63 4.31 1.46
CA ARG A 283 -7.65 4.21 2.55
C ARG A 283 -6.28 4.82 2.20
N LEU A 284 -5.95 4.95 0.91
CA LEU A 284 -4.75 5.68 0.48
C LEU A 284 -4.82 7.16 0.90
N VAL A 285 -6.01 7.76 0.84
CA VAL A 285 -6.21 9.16 1.27
C VAL A 285 -5.87 9.35 2.75
N GLU A 286 -6.32 8.41 3.59
CA GLU A 286 -6.01 8.41 5.04
C GLU A 286 -4.50 8.36 5.31
N ARG A 287 -3.73 7.74 4.40
CA ARG A 287 -2.27 7.65 4.46
C ARG A 287 -1.54 8.83 3.85
N GLY A 288 -2.25 9.86 3.39
CA GLY A 288 -1.67 11.11 2.89
C GLY A 288 -1.45 11.15 1.37
N ILE A 289 -2.05 10.23 0.62
CA ILE A 289 -2.17 10.31 -0.84
C ILE A 289 -3.24 11.34 -1.23
N SER A 290 -2.96 12.14 -2.27
CA SER A 290 -3.89 13.13 -2.79
C SER A 290 -5.26 12.52 -3.16
N PRO A 291 -6.39 13.12 -2.72
CA PRO A 291 -7.73 12.69 -3.12
C PRO A 291 -7.91 12.62 -4.63
N ARG A 292 -7.28 13.53 -5.39
CA ARG A 292 -7.33 13.55 -6.85
C ARG A 292 -6.73 12.29 -7.47
N LEU A 293 -5.60 11.83 -6.93
CA LEU A 293 -4.97 10.59 -7.40
C LEU A 293 -5.85 9.38 -7.05
N ALA A 294 -6.36 9.33 -5.82
CA ALA A 294 -7.27 8.27 -5.39
C ALA A 294 -8.53 8.21 -6.27
N ASP A 295 -9.12 9.35 -6.63
CA ASP A 295 -10.31 9.40 -7.48
C ASP A 295 -10.02 8.95 -8.93
N ARG A 296 -8.83 9.27 -9.47
CA ARG A 296 -8.40 8.73 -10.77
C ARG A 296 -8.26 7.20 -10.73
N LEU A 297 -7.70 6.65 -9.64
CA LEU A 297 -7.61 5.20 -9.46
C LEU A 297 -9.02 4.56 -9.41
N LYS A 298 -9.95 5.16 -8.66
CA LYS A 298 -11.35 4.69 -8.58
C LYS A 298 -12.08 4.74 -9.93
N GLY A 299 -11.76 5.71 -10.78
CA GLY A 299 -12.31 5.81 -12.13
C GLY A 299 -11.82 4.73 -13.09
N GLY A 300 -10.72 4.04 -12.75
CA GLY A 300 -10.22 2.87 -13.47
C GLY A 300 -10.75 1.54 -12.90
N LEU A 301 -10.11 0.43 -13.26
CA LEU A 301 -10.39 -0.87 -12.66
C LEU A 301 -9.60 -1.06 -11.37
N CYS A 302 -10.28 -1.08 -10.23
CA CYS A 302 -9.68 -1.44 -8.95
C CYS A 302 -9.94 -2.92 -8.63
N VAL A 303 -8.89 -3.69 -8.36
CA VAL A 303 -8.99 -5.11 -8.02
C VAL A 303 -8.29 -5.40 -6.69
N ALA A 304 -9.01 -6.01 -5.77
CA ALA A 304 -8.46 -6.48 -4.51
C ALA A 304 -7.81 -7.86 -4.68
N MET A 305 -6.73 -8.08 -3.94
CA MET A 305 -6.12 -9.38 -3.70
C MET A 305 -6.11 -9.64 -2.20
N SER A 306 -6.38 -10.88 -1.81
CA SER A 306 -6.40 -11.31 -0.42
C SER A 306 -5.30 -12.36 -0.16
N PRO A 307 -4.91 -12.61 1.09
CA PRO A 307 -4.04 -13.75 1.42
C PRO A 307 -4.71 -15.07 1.02
N GLY A 308 -3.99 -15.91 0.29
CA GLY A 308 -4.47 -17.24 -0.09
C GLY A 308 -4.27 -18.30 1.00
N GLY A 309 -4.93 -19.44 0.80
CA GLY A 309 -4.89 -20.58 1.72
C GLY A 309 -3.63 -21.44 1.63
N GLU A 310 -3.62 -22.56 2.38
CA GLU A 310 -2.54 -23.57 2.34
C GLU A 310 -2.33 -24.12 0.92
N ALA A 311 -3.42 -24.38 0.18
CA ALA A 311 -3.36 -24.88 -1.19
C ALA A 311 -2.61 -23.91 -2.14
N LEU A 312 -2.96 -22.62 -2.12
CA LEU A 312 -2.27 -21.62 -2.95
C LEU A 312 -0.77 -21.53 -2.58
N ARG A 313 -0.43 -21.58 -1.29
CA ARG A 313 0.98 -21.58 -0.86
C ARG A 313 1.71 -22.79 -1.40
N PHE A 314 1.14 -23.98 -1.29
CA PHE A 314 1.71 -25.20 -1.86
C PHE A 314 1.97 -25.05 -3.37
N ASP A 315 0.98 -24.59 -4.13
CA ASP A 315 1.09 -24.40 -5.58
C ASP A 315 2.17 -23.37 -5.95
N VAL A 316 2.28 -22.27 -5.20
CA VAL A 316 3.35 -21.28 -5.43
C VAL A 316 4.73 -21.87 -5.16
N LEU A 317 4.89 -22.64 -4.08
CA LEU A 317 6.18 -23.26 -3.75
C LEU A 317 6.57 -24.28 -4.83
N LYS A 318 5.59 -25.07 -5.30
CA LYS A 318 5.77 -26.05 -6.38
C LYS A 318 6.20 -25.38 -7.69
N LYS A 319 5.45 -24.37 -8.15
CA LYS A 319 5.79 -23.59 -9.36
C LYS A 319 7.15 -22.89 -9.29
N ARG A 320 7.64 -22.60 -8.08
CA ARG A 320 8.95 -21.98 -7.88
C ARG A 320 10.11 -22.98 -8.01
N LEU A 321 9.86 -24.25 -7.73
CA LEU A 321 10.80 -25.34 -7.96
C LEU A 321 10.82 -25.82 -9.41
N ASP A 322 9.72 -25.61 -10.15
CA ASP A 322 9.65 -25.96 -11.56
C ASP A 322 10.74 -25.23 -12.37
N GLY A 323 11.72 -26.00 -12.85
CA GLY A 323 12.87 -25.49 -13.62
C GLY A 323 13.96 -24.83 -12.76
N ALA A 324 14.01 -25.13 -11.47
CA ALA A 324 15.06 -24.66 -10.58
C ALA A 324 16.36 -25.48 -10.81
N PRO A 325 17.55 -24.84 -10.84
CA PRO A 325 18.81 -25.49 -11.22
C PRO A 325 19.44 -26.36 -10.12
N GLU A 326 18.82 -26.44 -8.95
CA GLU A 326 19.32 -27.15 -7.79
C GLU A 326 19.34 -28.67 -8.01
N ARG A 327 20.30 -29.35 -7.37
CA ARG A 327 20.45 -30.81 -7.47
C ARG A 327 19.56 -31.58 -6.50
N CYS A 328 19.03 -30.90 -5.48
CA CYS A 328 18.13 -31.54 -4.52
C CYS A 328 16.70 -31.56 -5.05
N ALA A 329 15.95 -32.59 -4.67
CA ALA A 329 14.52 -32.65 -4.86
C ALA A 329 13.84 -32.26 -3.54
N ILE A 330 12.86 -31.36 -3.57
CA ILE A 330 11.99 -31.10 -2.42
C ILE A 330 10.70 -31.88 -2.64
N SER A 331 10.38 -32.79 -1.72
CA SER A 331 9.17 -33.62 -1.80
C SER A 331 7.89 -32.79 -1.64
N ASP A 332 6.77 -33.30 -2.17
CA ASP A 332 5.46 -32.67 -1.98
C ASP A 332 5.08 -32.63 -0.48
N GLU A 333 5.51 -33.61 0.32
CA GLU A 333 5.33 -33.60 1.77
C GLU A 333 6.07 -32.44 2.44
N ALA A 334 7.30 -32.15 2.01
CA ALA A 334 8.07 -31.01 2.51
C ALA A 334 7.44 -29.67 2.11
N LEU A 335 6.91 -29.55 0.89
CA LEU A 335 6.19 -28.35 0.43
C LEU A 335 4.89 -28.14 1.22
N ALA A 336 4.13 -29.21 1.44
CA ALA A 336 2.92 -29.18 2.27
C ALA A 336 3.25 -28.79 3.72
N PHE A 337 4.37 -29.30 4.25
CA PHE A 337 4.88 -28.90 5.56
C PHE A 337 5.13 -27.39 5.65
N ILE A 338 5.84 -26.80 4.68
CA ILE A 338 6.07 -25.34 4.65
C ILE A 338 4.75 -24.58 4.51
N ALA A 339 3.87 -24.99 3.59
CA ALA A 339 2.60 -24.32 3.34
C ALA A 339 1.70 -24.27 4.59
N ARG A 340 1.77 -25.29 5.45
CA ARG A 340 1.02 -25.37 6.71
C ARG A 340 1.64 -24.53 7.83
N HIS A 341 2.96 -24.57 7.98
CA HIS A 341 3.64 -24.00 9.14
C HIS A 341 4.05 -22.52 8.97
N PHE A 342 3.93 -21.96 7.76
CA PHE A 342 4.16 -20.53 7.48
C PHE A 342 2.89 -19.84 6.94
N PRO A 343 1.81 -19.72 7.75
CA PRO A 343 0.53 -19.21 7.27
C PRO A 343 0.43 -17.68 7.19
N GLN A 344 1.36 -16.93 7.80
CA GLN A 344 1.26 -15.47 7.96
C GLN A 344 1.48 -14.71 6.66
N SER A 345 2.42 -15.16 5.85
CA SER A 345 2.75 -14.52 4.58
C SER A 345 3.37 -15.49 3.60
N MET A 346 2.99 -15.39 2.32
CA MET A 346 3.67 -16.10 1.23
C MET A 346 5.17 -15.80 1.20
N ARG A 347 5.60 -14.60 1.63
CA ARG A 347 7.03 -14.24 1.71
C ARG A 347 7.79 -15.12 2.69
N GLU A 348 7.19 -15.47 3.83
CA GLU A 348 7.80 -16.35 4.83
C GLU A 348 7.90 -17.78 4.29
N ALA A 349 6.82 -18.29 3.66
CA ALA A 349 6.83 -19.61 3.03
C ALA A 349 7.91 -19.72 1.93
N ILE A 350 8.04 -18.69 1.08
CA ILE A 350 9.11 -18.60 0.08
C ILE A 350 10.49 -18.51 0.75
N GLY A 351 10.61 -17.77 1.85
CA GLY A 351 11.85 -17.68 2.63
C GLY A 351 12.29 -19.03 3.18
N ALA A 352 11.34 -19.80 3.74
CA ALA A 352 11.56 -21.15 4.21
C ALA A 352 12.03 -22.09 3.08
N LEU A 353 11.40 -22.02 1.90
CA LEU A 353 11.86 -22.79 0.75
C LEU A 353 13.29 -22.42 0.32
N ASN A 354 13.60 -21.12 0.23
CA ASN A 354 14.95 -20.67 -0.11
C ASN A 354 15.99 -21.17 0.91
N GLN A 355 15.62 -21.27 2.19
CA GLN A 355 16.49 -21.81 3.23
C GLN A 355 16.76 -23.31 3.03
N LEU A 356 15.75 -24.10 2.65
CA LEU A 356 15.97 -25.51 2.30
C LEU A 356 16.88 -25.64 1.08
N LEU A 357 16.68 -24.82 0.05
CA LEU A 357 17.53 -24.80 -1.14
C LEU A 357 18.97 -24.37 -0.82
N LEU A 358 19.17 -23.47 0.15
CA LEU A 358 20.50 -23.11 0.62
C LEU A 358 21.22 -24.28 1.31
N VAL A 359 20.51 -25.02 2.17
CA VAL A 359 21.08 -26.13 2.96
C VAL A 359 21.35 -27.35 2.08
N PHE A 360 20.39 -27.72 1.23
CA PHE A 360 20.39 -28.99 0.50
C PHE A 360 20.66 -28.83 -1.00
N GLY A 361 20.57 -27.64 -1.59
CA GLY A 361 20.56 -27.43 -3.05
C GLY A 361 21.78 -27.93 -3.83
N ARG A 362 22.90 -28.20 -3.15
CA ARG A 362 24.13 -28.78 -3.73
C ARG A 362 24.25 -30.28 -3.56
N GLN A 363 23.32 -30.90 -2.84
CA GLN A 363 23.31 -32.32 -2.51
C GLN A 363 22.30 -33.03 -3.42
N GLU A 364 22.61 -34.25 -3.83
CA GLU A 364 21.68 -35.13 -4.57
C GLU A 364 20.80 -35.88 -3.57
N VAL A 365 19.96 -35.13 -2.86
CA VAL A 365 19.10 -35.66 -1.79
C VAL A 365 17.67 -35.20 -2.02
N THR A 366 16.72 -36.08 -1.69
CA THR A 366 15.30 -35.73 -1.61
C THR A 366 14.98 -35.28 -0.19
N VAL A 367 14.60 -34.02 -0.03
CA VAL A 367 14.23 -33.41 1.25
C VAL A 367 12.78 -33.78 1.57
N ASP A 368 12.60 -34.56 2.64
CA ASP A 368 11.29 -34.89 3.20
C ASP A 368 10.83 -33.87 4.26
N ALA A 369 9.62 -34.06 4.77
CA ALA A 369 9.06 -33.18 5.80
C ALA A 369 9.88 -33.17 7.11
N ALA A 370 10.53 -34.28 7.48
CA ALA A 370 11.33 -34.37 8.71
C ALA A 370 12.63 -33.58 8.58
N MET A 371 13.31 -33.72 7.44
CA MET A 371 14.50 -32.93 7.09
C MET A 371 14.16 -31.43 7.00
N ALA A 372 13.02 -31.09 6.40
CA ALA A 372 12.54 -29.72 6.33
C ALA A 372 12.25 -29.13 7.73
N ALA A 373 11.61 -29.91 8.61
CA ALA A 373 11.31 -29.48 9.97
C ALA A 373 12.58 -29.20 10.79
N GLU A 374 13.61 -30.05 10.66
CA GLU A 374 14.87 -29.86 11.37
C GLU A 374 15.64 -28.65 10.82
N ALA A 375 15.72 -28.48 9.50
CA ALA A 375 16.39 -27.34 8.88
C ALA A 375 15.69 -25.99 9.17
N LEU A 376 14.36 -25.99 9.35
CA LEU A 376 13.55 -24.79 9.59
C LEU A 376 13.23 -24.55 11.07
N ARG A 377 13.80 -25.35 11.98
CA ARG A 377 13.47 -25.34 13.41
C ARG A 377 13.60 -23.96 14.07
N ALA A 378 14.59 -23.16 13.67
CA ALA A 378 14.76 -21.79 14.17
C ALA A 378 13.63 -20.86 13.71
N HIS A 379 13.27 -20.90 12.42
CA HIS A 379 12.21 -20.07 11.84
C HIS A 379 10.83 -20.43 12.40
N LEU A 380 10.58 -21.72 12.67
CA LEU A 380 9.33 -22.19 13.27
C LEU A 380 9.12 -21.67 14.70
N ARG A 381 10.18 -21.29 15.41
CA ARG A 381 10.06 -20.66 16.74
C ARG A 381 9.57 -19.22 16.63
N ASP A 382 10.02 -18.50 15.60
CA ASP A 382 9.61 -17.11 15.32
C ASP A 382 8.25 -17.03 14.62
N CYS A 383 7.87 -18.06 13.84
CA CYS A 383 6.57 -18.16 13.17
C CYS A 383 5.46 -18.73 14.08
N ARG A 384 5.69 -18.91 15.39
CA ARG A 384 4.62 -19.23 16.33
C ARG A 384 3.57 -18.14 16.23
N ARG A 385 2.38 -18.53 15.77
CA ARG A 385 1.20 -17.68 15.61
C ARG A 385 1.05 -16.80 16.86
N GLU A 386 1.19 -15.49 16.74
CA GLU A 386 0.75 -14.58 17.79
C GLU A 386 -0.77 -14.73 17.88
N TYR A 387 -1.23 -15.54 18.84
CA TYR A 387 -2.65 -15.71 19.07
C TYR A 387 -3.24 -14.40 19.58
N THR A 388 -4.36 -14.00 19.02
CA THR A 388 -5.04 -12.77 19.43
C THR A 388 -5.84 -13.01 20.71
N LEU A 389 -6.24 -11.91 21.36
CA LEU A 389 -7.18 -12.01 22.49
C LEU A 389 -8.53 -12.61 22.09
N ASP A 390 -8.96 -12.47 20.83
CA ASP A 390 -10.20 -13.11 20.38
C ASP A 390 -10.04 -14.63 20.24
N ASP A 391 -8.88 -15.11 19.75
CA ASP A 391 -8.57 -16.55 19.72
C ASP A 391 -8.55 -17.15 21.13
N ALA A 392 -7.94 -16.44 22.09
CA ALA A 392 -7.93 -16.86 23.50
C ALA A 392 -9.33 -16.85 24.13
N ALA A 393 -10.20 -15.92 23.73
CA ALA A 393 -11.58 -15.86 24.20
C ALA A 393 -12.39 -17.06 23.67
N GLU A 394 -12.25 -17.39 22.39
CA GLU A 394 -12.89 -18.57 21.80
C GLU A 394 -12.39 -19.88 22.43
N ALA A 395 -11.07 -20.02 22.60
CA ALA A 395 -10.48 -21.17 23.26
C ALA A 395 -10.97 -21.33 24.71
N SER A 396 -11.08 -20.21 25.44
CA SER A 396 -11.61 -20.19 26.81
C SER A 396 -13.09 -20.55 26.86
N ALA A 397 -13.91 -20.07 25.92
CA ALA A 397 -15.32 -20.42 25.85
C ALA A 397 -15.51 -21.92 25.61
N LYS A 398 -14.74 -22.48 24.66
CA LYS A 398 -14.76 -23.91 24.33
C LYS A 398 -14.30 -24.79 25.49
N ALA A 399 -13.19 -24.45 26.15
CA ALA A 399 -12.62 -25.23 27.25
C ALA A 399 -13.58 -25.36 28.46
N PHE A 400 -14.40 -24.34 28.70
CA PHE A 400 -15.38 -24.33 29.78
C PHE A 400 -16.81 -24.67 29.32
N GLY A 401 -17.00 -25.03 28.05
CA GLY A 401 -18.28 -25.45 27.48
C GLY A 401 -19.36 -24.36 27.55
N ILE A 402 -19.00 -23.11 27.21
CA ILE A 402 -19.90 -21.95 27.15
C ILE A 402 -19.79 -21.28 25.77
N THR A 403 -20.74 -20.41 25.44
CA THR A 403 -20.63 -19.63 24.20
C THR A 403 -19.72 -18.41 24.38
N LEU A 404 -19.18 -17.87 23.28
CA LEU A 404 -18.41 -16.62 23.31
C LEU A 404 -19.25 -15.44 23.82
N ALA A 405 -20.56 -15.43 23.53
CA ALA A 405 -21.49 -14.44 24.04
C ALA A 405 -21.64 -14.53 25.58
N ASP A 406 -21.68 -15.73 26.14
CA ASP A 406 -21.74 -15.93 27.61
C ASP A 406 -20.45 -15.44 28.29
N LEU A 407 -19.29 -15.68 27.65
CA LEU A 407 -18.00 -15.22 28.13
C LEU A 407 -17.95 -13.68 28.18
N LYS A 408 -18.40 -13.00 27.12
CA LYS A 408 -18.46 -11.51 27.06
C LYS A 408 -19.65 -10.93 27.84
N GLY A 409 -20.63 -11.76 28.22
CA GLY A 409 -21.84 -11.34 28.90
C GLY A 409 -21.66 -10.84 30.34
N ARG A 410 -22.74 -10.32 30.92
CA ARG A 410 -22.77 -9.80 32.30
C ARG A 410 -23.13 -10.83 33.36
N ALA A 411 -23.64 -11.99 32.97
CA ALA A 411 -24.07 -13.05 33.88
C ALA A 411 -22.94 -13.53 34.80
N GLN A 412 -23.23 -13.66 36.10
CA GLN A 412 -22.24 -13.96 37.15
C GLN A 412 -22.25 -15.43 37.62
N HIS A 413 -22.87 -16.34 36.85
CA HIS A 413 -22.79 -17.76 37.17
C HIS A 413 -21.34 -18.24 37.26
N GLN A 414 -21.07 -19.13 38.21
CA GLN A 414 -19.72 -19.61 38.54
C GLN A 414 -18.98 -20.17 37.31
N LYS A 415 -19.70 -20.87 36.42
CA LYS A 415 -19.16 -21.39 35.14
C LYS A 415 -18.60 -20.28 34.24
N TYR A 416 -19.34 -19.18 34.09
CA TYR A 416 -18.93 -18.03 33.27
C TYR A 416 -17.79 -17.24 33.91
N VAL A 417 -17.84 -17.05 35.22
CA VAL A 417 -16.78 -16.36 35.96
C VAL A 417 -15.45 -17.11 35.87
N ARG A 418 -15.48 -18.44 35.99
CA ARG A 418 -14.29 -19.29 35.82
C ARG A 418 -13.73 -19.19 34.40
N ALA A 419 -14.57 -19.30 33.38
CA ALA A 419 -14.12 -19.14 31.99
C ALA A 419 -13.45 -17.76 31.75
N ARG A 420 -14.02 -16.69 32.32
CA ARG A 420 -13.41 -15.34 32.26
C ARG A 420 -12.08 -15.25 33.00
N HIS A 421 -11.96 -15.86 34.18
CA HIS A 421 -10.69 -15.90 34.91
C HIS A 421 -9.61 -16.66 34.13
N ALA A 422 -9.96 -17.76 33.46
CA ALA A 422 -9.04 -18.51 32.61
C ALA A 422 -8.59 -17.68 31.40
N PHE A 423 -9.54 -17.01 30.71
CA PHE A 423 -9.24 -16.07 29.63
C PHE A 423 -8.28 -14.96 30.07
N VAL A 424 -8.57 -14.32 31.21
CA VAL A 424 -7.74 -13.24 31.75
C VAL A 424 -6.33 -13.74 32.09
N PHE A 425 -6.22 -14.92 32.70
CA PHE A 425 -4.93 -15.53 33.01
C PHE A 425 -4.11 -15.80 31.76
N VAL A 426 -4.71 -16.44 30.75
CA VAL A 426 -4.04 -16.76 29.49
C VAL A 426 -3.67 -15.49 28.72
N GLY A 427 -4.57 -14.50 28.64
CA GLY A 427 -4.29 -13.22 28.02
C GLY A 427 -3.09 -12.50 28.66
N ARG A 428 -2.92 -12.66 29.98
CA ARG A 428 -1.81 -12.03 30.72
C ARG A 428 -0.51 -12.84 30.69
N GLU A 429 -0.58 -14.15 30.95
CA GLU A 429 0.60 -15.00 31.08
C GLU A 429 1.12 -15.55 29.76
N VAL A 430 0.23 -15.85 28.81
CA VAL A 430 0.59 -16.46 27.53
C VAL A 430 0.74 -15.39 26.47
N LEU A 431 -0.27 -14.53 26.30
CA LEU A 431 -0.28 -13.51 25.24
C LEU A 431 0.43 -12.20 25.64
N LYS A 432 0.83 -12.08 26.91
CA LYS A 432 1.51 -10.89 27.47
C LYS A 432 0.78 -9.56 27.23
N GLU A 433 -0.54 -9.61 27.07
CA GLU A 433 -1.36 -8.44 26.80
C GLU A 433 -1.60 -7.59 28.06
N SER A 434 -1.92 -6.32 27.83
CA SER A 434 -2.21 -5.37 28.92
C SER A 434 -3.62 -5.58 29.50
N PHE A 435 -3.79 -5.37 30.80
CA PHE A 435 -5.11 -5.47 31.45
C PHE A 435 -6.20 -4.61 30.80
N PRO A 436 -5.94 -3.37 30.32
CA PRO A 436 -6.93 -2.60 29.57
C PRO A 436 -7.41 -3.30 28.30
N ARG A 437 -6.52 -3.92 27.51
CA ARG A 437 -6.91 -4.63 26.28
C ARG A 437 -7.68 -5.91 26.57
N ILE A 438 -7.25 -6.68 27.58
CA ILE A 438 -7.97 -7.87 28.05
C ILE A 438 -9.39 -7.51 28.51
N ALA A 439 -9.52 -6.41 29.26
CA ALA A 439 -10.81 -5.94 29.76
C ALA A 439 -11.73 -5.43 28.64
N ALA A 440 -11.16 -4.78 27.61
CA ALA A 440 -11.90 -4.32 26.44
C ALA A 440 -12.60 -5.47 25.69
N VAL A 441 -11.93 -6.63 25.54
CA VAL A 441 -12.52 -7.83 24.90
C VAL A 441 -13.71 -8.38 25.71
N LEU A 442 -13.67 -8.25 27.03
CA LEU A 442 -14.78 -8.62 27.93
C LEU A 442 -15.85 -7.52 28.08
N GLY A 443 -15.64 -6.33 27.52
CA GLY A 443 -16.51 -5.16 27.73
C GLY A 443 -16.55 -4.71 29.20
N ARG A 444 -15.41 -4.74 29.91
CA ARG A 444 -15.29 -4.45 31.36
C ARG A 444 -14.15 -3.49 31.66
N ASP A 445 -14.12 -2.99 32.90
CA ASP A 445 -13.05 -2.12 33.39
C ASP A 445 -11.75 -2.89 33.65
N HIS A 446 -10.61 -2.21 33.47
CA HIS A 446 -9.28 -2.77 33.68
C HIS A 446 -9.07 -3.37 35.09
N SER A 447 -9.67 -2.75 36.12
CA SER A 447 -9.63 -3.25 37.50
C SER A 447 -10.31 -4.61 37.65
N THR A 448 -11.35 -4.89 36.85
CA THR A 448 -12.03 -6.19 36.83
C THR A 448 -11.14 -7.28 36.24
N ALA A 449 -10.36 -6.97 35.20
CA ALA A 449 -9.37 -7.90 34.66
C ALA A 449 -8.25 -8.16 35.68
N MET A 450 -7.76 -7.13 36.38
CA MET A 450 -6.72 -7.31 37.40
C MET A 450 -7.19 -8.19 38.56
N ASN A 451 -8.41 -7.96 39.07
CA ASN A 451 -9.01 -8.80 40.11
C ASN A 451 -9.28 -10.23 39.62
N GLY A 452 -9.72 -10.38 38.36
CA GLY A 452 -9.92 -11.68 37.73
C GLY A 452 -8.62 -12.48 37.62
N TYR A 453 -7.51 -11.81 37.31
CA TYR A 453 -6.18 -12.42 37.24
C TYR A 453 -5.71 -12.93 38.61
N GLN A 454 -5.82 -12.13 39.67
CA GLN A 454 -5.47 -12.55 41.03
C GLN A 454 -6.30 -13.76 41.48
N ARG A 455 -7.59 -13.79 41.16
CA ARG A 455 -8.46 -14.93 41.44
C ARG A 455 -8.09 -16.16 40.63
N ALA A 456 -7.68 -15.99 39.37
CA ALA A 456 -7.22 -17.09 38.54
C ALA A 456 -5.95 -17.74 39.13
N LEU A 457 -4.98 -16.94 39.58
CA LEU A 457 -3.75 -17.45 40.24
C LEU A 457 -4.09 -18.31 41.47
N ALA A 458 -5.01 -17.83 42.31
CA ALA A 458 -5.44 -18.60 43.49
C ALA A 458 -6.18 -19.89 43.11
N LEU A 459 -6.99 -19.87 42.04
CA LEU A 459 -7.76 -21.03 41.57
C LEU A 459 -6.88 -22.10 40.91
N ILE A 460 -5.82 -21.71 40.20
CA ILE A 460 -4.89 -22.67 39.56
C ILE A 460 -4.22 -23.57 40.60
N VAL A 461 -3.87 -23.03 41.77
CA VAL A 461 -3.22 -23.79 42.83
C VAL A 461 -4.21 -24.68 43.59
N ARG A 462 -5.45 -24.20 43.77
CA ARG A 462 -6.44 -24.85 44.66
C ARG A 462 -7.37 -25.84 43.95
N ASP A 463 -7.58 -25.68 42.64
CA ASP A 463 -8.60 -26.41 41.91
C ASP A 463 -8.04 -27.03 40.63
N LYS A 464 -7.84 -28.36 40.69
CA LYS A 464 -7.32 -29.15 39.58
C LYS A 464 -8.20 -29.05 38.32
N LYS A 465 -9.53 -28.98 38.46
CA LYS A 465 -10.43 -28.85 37.29
C LYS A 465 -10.29 -27.48 36.62
N PHE A 466 -10.01 -26.44 37.39
CA PHE A 466 -9.70 -25.12 36.83
C PHE A 466 -8.35 -25.15 36.09
N GLN A 467 -7.34 -25.76 36.71
CA GLN A 467 -6.01 -25.92 36.11
C GLN A 467 -6.08 -26.69 34.79
N ASP A 468 -6.76 -27.84 34.75
CA ASP A 468 -6.95 -28.64 33.53
C ASP A 468 -7.64 -27.83 32.43
N GLY A 469 -8.64 -27.00 32.80
CA GLY A 469 -9.30 -26.08 31.88
C GLY A 469 -8.37 -25.00 31.33
N VAL A 470 -7.49 -24.44 32.16
CA VAL A 470 -6.48 -23.47 31.72
C VAL A 470 -5.44 -24.11 30.80
N GLU A 471 -4.99 -25.32 31.11
CA GLU A 471 -4.06 -26.09 30.25
C GLU A 471 -4.71 -26.44 28.91
N ALA A 472 -5.99 -26.78 28.87
CA ALA A 472 -6.72 -26.97 27.62
C ALA A 472 -6.77 -25.70 26.76
N VAL A 473 -6.90 -24.52 27.38
CA VAL A 473 -6.82 -23.24 26.66
C VAL A 473 -5.41 -23.00 26.13
N LYS A 474 -4.36 -23.23 26.92
CA LYS A 474 -2.95 -23.10 26.47
C LYS A 474 -2.63 -24.03 25.30
N ALA A 475 -3.03 -25.29 25.39
CA ALA A 475 -2.84 -26.28 24.34
C ALA A 475 -3.56 -25.87 23.04
N ALA A 476 -4.76 -25.29 23.12
CA ALA A 476 -5.48 -24.75 21.97
C ALA A 476 -4.77 -23.54 21.32
N LEU A 477 -3.97 -22.81 22.10
CA LEU A 477 -3.14 -21.69 21.67
C LEU A 477 -1.68 -22.09 21.43
N GLY A 478 -1.38 -23.38 21.23
CA GLY A 478 -0.03 -23.87 20.93
C GLY A 478 1.07 -23.44 21.93
N ALA A 479 0.68 -23.17 23.18
CA ALA A 479 1.55 -22.65 24.24
C ALA A 479 2.04 -23.75 25.19
#